data_AF-A0A2D5XZZ8-F1
#
_entry.id   AF-A0A2D5XZZ8-F1
#
_cell.length_a   1.000
_cell.length_b   1.000
_cell.length_c   1.000
_cell.angle_alpha   90.00
_cell.angle_beta   90.00
_cell.angle_gamma   90.00
#
_symmetry.space_group_name_H-M   'P 1'
#
loop_
_entity.id
_entity.type
_entity.pdbx_description
1 polymer ?
#
loop_
_entity_poly.entity_id
_entity_poly.type
_entity_poly.pdbx_seq_one_letter_code
_entity_poly.pdbx_strand_id
1 'polypeptide(L)'
;MRLEPKPRDTVLQKRIPPLLAIAIIVILCAGAYSVSGVHVNKTHVNIHDRDIVITAERRGHILYGDAKGGGHLYGVNRPCKSEFPASWDAAEIIQTVRQIAANDNLSWQQQNNGYYVAEDEHKSIDVRVVLGPQQTKVITAYPVNVKRNPCPKNAP
;
A
#
# COMPACT_ATOMS: atom_id res chain seq x y z
N MET A 1 -60.20 56.31 -11.25
CA MET A 1 -61.57 55.75 -11.12
C MET A 1 -61.46 54.24 -11.22
N ARG A 2 -61.79 53.55 -10.12
CA ARG A 2 -61.86 52.08 -9.96
C ARG A 2 -63.15 51.58 -10.60
N LEU A 3 -63.12 50.53 -11.42
CA LEU A 3 -64.19 49.52 -11.59
C LEU A 3 -63.54 48.21 -12.09
N GLU A 4 -63.14 47.30 -11.20
CA GLU A 4 -63.86 46.06 -10.81
C GLU A 4 -63.75 44.91 -11.86
N PRO A 5 -63.03 43.81 -11.57
CA PRO A 5 -63.06 42.59 -12.40
C PRO A 5 -64.32 41.74 -12.12
N LYS A 6 -64.97 41.27 -13.19
CA LYS A 6 -66.17 40.42 -13.14
C LYS A 6 -65.85 39.00 -12.61
N PRO A 7 -66.67 38.43 -11.70
CA PRO A 7 -66.36 37.19 -10.97
C PRO A 7 -66.81 35.87 -11.63
N ARG A 8 -66.01 34.85 -11.30
CA ARG A 8 -66.19 33.39 -11.14
C ARG A 8 -67.55 32.73 -11.45
N ASP A 9 -67.46 31.54 -12.03
CA ASP A 9 -68.21 30.37 -11.55
C ASP A 9 -67.28 29.16 -11.37
N THR A 10 -67.25 28.69 -10.12
CA THR A 10 -66.56 27.49 -9.64
C THR A 10 -67.62 26.41 -9.45
N VAL A 11 -67.55 25.26 -10.13
CA VAL A 11 -68.35 24.09 -9.72
C VAL A 11 -67.59 22.78 -9.92
N LEU A 12 -67.36 22.13 -8.77
CA LEU A 12 -67.30 20.68 -8.52
C LEU A 12 -66.04 19.87 -8.83
N GLN A 13 -65.13 19.96 -7.87
CA GLN A 13 -64.46 18.84 -7.20
C GLN A 13 -65.11 17.46 -7.38
N LYS A 14 -64.36 16.50 -7.95
CA LYS A 14 -64.53 15.08 -7.63
C LYS A 14 -63.18 14.45 -7.29
N ARG A 15 -63.07 14.07 -6.01
CA ARG A 15 -61.95 13.41 -5.35
C ARG A 15 -62.01 11.89 -5.61
N ILE A 16 -60.83 11.29 -5.94
CA ILE A 16 -60.23 10.03 -5.39
C ILE A 16 -60.89 8.69 -5.87
N PRO A 17 -60.16 7.57 -6.20
CA PRO A 17 -59.02 7.02 -5.46
C PRO A 17 -57.77 6.51 -6.22
N PRO A 18 -56.67 6.26 -5.47
CA PRO A 18 -55.43 5.66 -5.96
C PRO A 18 -55.53 4.13 -5.91
N LEU A 19 -54.84 3.43 -6.83
CA LEU A 19 -54.15 2.15 -6.60
C LEU A 19 -53.59 1.59 -7.92
N LEU A 20 -52.27 1.37 -7.91
CA LEU A 20 -51.51 0.38 -8.67
C LEU A 20 -51.87 0.11 -10.15
N ALA A 21 -51.01 0.56 -11.07
CA ALA A 21 -50.53 -0.18 -12.24
C ALA A 21 -49.46 0.68 -12.94
N ILE A 22 -48.17 0.51 -12.61
CA ILE A 22 -47.21 -0.25 -13.42
C ILE A 22 -47.29 0.09 -14.92
N ALA A 23 -46.42 0.99 -15.36
CA ALA A 23 -45.82 1.03 -16.70
C ALA A 23 -44.50 1.82 -16.56
N ILE A 24 -43.37 1.15 -16.30
CA ILE A 24 -42.42 0.78 -17.35
C ILE A 24 -42.04 2.01 -18.19
N ILE A 25 -41.13 2.83 -17.67
CA ILE A 25 -40.27 3.66 -18.52
C ILE A 25 -38.92 2.95 -18.57
N VAL A 26 -38.86 1.98 -19.48
CA VAL A 26 -37.63 1.46 -20.06
C VAL A 26 -37.02 2.60 -20.85
N ILE A 27 -36.09 3.33 -20.24
CA ILE A 27 -35.07 4.09 -20.97
C ILE A 27 -33.72 3.57 -20.48
N LEU A 28 -33.39 2.38 -20.98
CA LEU A 28 -32.03 1.89 -21.14
C LEU A 28 -31.55 2.34 -22.54
N CYS A 29 -30.81 3.43 -22.57
CA CYS A 29 -29.74 3.71 -23.52
C CYS A 29 -28.62 4.32 -22.65
N ALA A 30 -27.86 3.50 -21.92
CA ALA A 30 -26.60 2.93 -22.40
C ALA A 30 -25.68 4.01 -22.98
N GLY A 31 -25.02 4.75 -22.10
CA GLY A 31 -24.07 5.80 -22.45
C GLY A 31 -23.45 6.36 -21.19
N ALA A 32 -22.30 5.80 -20.81
CA ALA A 32 -21.49 6.15 -19.66
C ALA A 32 -21.33 7.66 -19.47
N TYR A 33 -21.93 8.21 -18.42
CA TYR A 33 -21.33 9.35 -17.72
C TYR A 33 -20.72 8.80 -16.45
N SER A 34 -19.47 8.39 -16.62
CA SER A 34 -18.57 7.98 -15.56
C SER A 34 -18.69 8.94 -14.38
N VAL A 35 -18.95 8.37 -13.22
CA VAL A 35 -18.83 9.01 -11.91
C VAL A 35 -17.56 9.86 -11.93
N SER A 36 -17.74 11.17 -11.70
CA SER A 36 -16.64 12.13 -11.55
C SER A 36 -15.57 11.52 -10.68
N GLY A 37 -14.43 11.20 -11.29
CA GLY A 37 -13.26 10.73 -10.58
C GLY A 37 -12.84 11.79 -9.58
N VAL A 38 -13.21 11.58 -8.32
CA VAL A 38 -12.61 12.26 -7.19
C VAL A 38 -11.12 11.92 -7.27
N HIS A 39 -10.34 12.84 -7.83
CA HIS A 39 -8.92 12.84 -7.59
C HIS A 39 -8.77 13.16 -6.12
N VAL A 40 -8.62 12.11 -5.30
CA VAL A 40 -8.09 12.27 -3.95
C VAL A 40 -6.66 12.74 -4.16
N ASN A 41 -6.48 14.05 -4.20
CA ASN A 41 -5.17 14.66 -4.12
C ASN A 41 -4.73 14.39 -2.68
N LYS A 42 -4.05 13.26 -2.45
CA LYS A 42 -3.39 12.98 -1.18
C LYS A 42 -2.21 13.93 -1.06
N THR A 43 -2.49 15.20 -0.78
CA THR A 43 -1.53 16.05 -0.10
C THR A 43 -1.50 15.55 1.35
N HIS A 44 -0.75 14.47 1.60
CA HIS A 44 -0.32 14.21 2.96
C HIS A 44 0.76 15.25 3.26
N VAL A 45 0.36 16.24 4.05
CA VAL A 45 1.19 17.37 4.42
C VAL A 45 2.29 16.88 5.38
N ASN A 46 3.51 17.24 5.02
CA ASN A 46 4.79 17.09 5.73
C ASN A 46 5.25 15.65 6.04
N ILE A 47 5.72 14.97 5.00
CA ILE A 47 6.63 13.83 5.14
C ILE A 47 8.02 14.42 4.91
N HIS A 48 9.01 14.12 5.75
CA HIS A 48 10.39 14.34 5.35
C HIS A 48 10.55 13.66 3.98
N ASP A 49 10.83 14.40 2.91
CA ASP A 49 11.14 13.82 1.60
C ASP A 49 12.56 13.23 1.68
N ARG A 50 12.70 12.20 2.51
CA ARG A 50 13.94 11.46 2.68
C ARG A 50 14.00 10.52 1.49
N ASP A 51 14.78 10.92 0.50
CA ASP A 51 15.16 10.06 -0.61
C ASP A 51 15.74 8.75 -0.04
N ILE A 52 14.94 7.68 -0.12
CA ILE A 52 15.37 6.35 0.31
C ILE A 52 16.33 5.79 -0.74
N VAL A 53 17.58 5.60 -0.33
CA VAL A 53 18.65 5.10 -1.17
C VAL A 53 18.90 3.62 -0.87
N ILE A 54 18.77 2.80 -1.91
CA ILE A 54 19.25 1.41 -1.94
C ILE A 54 20.35 1.34 -3.00
N THR A 55 21.60 1.45 -2.58
CA THR A 55 22.75 1.42 -3.51
C THR A 55 22.89 0.05 -4.18
N ALA A 56 23.58 -0.02 -5.32
CA ALA A 56 23.86 -1.29 -6.01
C ALA A 56 24.56 -2.31 -5.09
N GLU A 57 25.54 -1.87 -4.28
CA GLU A 57 26.20 -2.70 -3.26
C GLU A 57 25.17 -3.28 -2.28
N ARG A 58 24.22 -2.47 -1.79
CA ARG A 58 23.21 -2.90 -0.83
C ARG A 58 22.16 -3.82 -1.44
N ARG A 59 21.81 -3.61 -2.72
CA ARG A 59 21.00 -4.56 -3.49
C ARG A 59 21.71 -5.92 -3.58
N GLY A 60 23.01 -5.92 -3.92
CA GLY A 60 23.83 -7.13 -3.97
C GLY A 60 23.92 -7.83 -2.62
N HIS A 61 24.16 -7.07 -1.54
CA HIS A 61 24.19 -7.58 -0.17
C HIS A 61 22.87 -8.27 0.21
N ILE A 62 21.72 -7.61 -0.01
CA ILE A 62 20.40 -8.17 0.32
C ILE A 62 20.15 -9.44 -0.50
N LEU A 63 20.35 -9.41 -1.81
CA LEU A 63 19.96 -10.50 -2.70
C LEU A 63 20.94 -11.67 -2.65
N TYR A 64 22.23 -11.43 -2.83
CA TYR A 64 23.24 -12.48 -3.06
C TYR A 64 24.29 -12.58 -1.94
N GLY A 65 24.38 -11.52 -1.13
CA GLY A 65 25.35 -11.41 -0.06
C GLY A 65 26.74 -11.03 -0.56
N ASP A 66 27.58 -10.67 0.40
CA ASP A 66 28.97 -10.26 0.22
C ASP A 66 29.82 -10.79 1.39
N ALA A 67 31.07 -10.31 1.52
CA ALA A 67 31.97 -10.70 2.60
C ALA A 67 31.44 -10.37 4.01
N LYS A 68 30.47 -9.46 4.13
CA LYS A 68 29.85 -9.03 5.39
C LYS A 68 28.56 -9.79 5.70
N GLY A 69 28.11 -10.69 4.82
CA GLY A 69 26.92 -11.50 5.01
C GLY A 69 25.84 -11.23 3.96
N GLY A 70 24.58 -11.13 4.39
CA GLY A 70 23.43 -10.98 3.49
C GLY A 70 23.05 -12.28 2.77
N GLY A 71 22.53 -12.16 1.54
CA GLY A 71 22.15 -13.27 0.67
C GLY A 71 20.82 -13.91 1.05
N HIS A 72 19.74 -13.19 0.73
CA HIS A 72 18.37 -13.53 1.10
C HIS A 72 17.47 -13.86 -0.10
N LEU A 73 17.96 -13.77 -1.35
CA LEU A 73 17.23 -14.31 -2.49
C LEU A 73 17.10 -15.83 -2.35
N TYR A 74 15.96 -16.37 -2.78
CA TYR A 74 15.75 -17.81 -2.80
C TYR A 74 16.84 -18.55 -3.59
N GLY A 75 17.37 -19.62 -3.01
CA GLY A 75 18.36 -20.50 -3.64
C GLY A 75 19.82 -20.10 -3.41
N VAL A 76 20.10 -19.00 -2.70
CA VAL A 76 21.49 -18.62 -2.37
C VAL A 76 22.11 -19.56 -1.33
N ASN A 77 21.29 -20.17 -0.48
CA ASN A 77 21.64 -21.16 0.53
C ASN A 77 22.72 -20.66 1.52
N ARG A 78 22.67 -19.37 1.91
CA ARG A 78 23.60 -18.83 2.91
C ARG A 78 23.37 -19.50 4.27
N PRO A 79 24.39 -20.08 4.91
CA PRO A 79 24.22 -20.76 6.19
C PRO A 79 23.66 -19.82 7.28
N CYS A 80 22.77 -20.34 8.11
CA CYS A 80 22.09 -19.58 9.15
C CYS A 80 21.29 -18.36 8.67
N LYS A 81 21.00 -18.15 7.39
CA LYS A 81 20.18 -17.01 6.93
C LYS A 81 18.80 -17.47 6.51
N SER A 82 17.83 -16.57 6.56
CA SER A 82 16.52 -16.76 5.96
C SER A 82 16.53 -16.30 4.51
N GLU A 83 15.65 -16.84 3.69
CA GLU A 83 15.49 -16.45 2.28
C GLU A 83 14.05 -16.04 2.01
N PHE A 84 13.87 -15.06 1.14
CA PHE A 84 12.56 -14.71 0.61
C PHE A 84 11.95 -15.91 -0.14
N PRO A 85 10.62 -15.99 -0.25
CA PRO A 85 9.96 -17.10 -0.95
C PRO A 85 10.43 -17.25 -2.39
N ALA A 86 10.42 -18.48 -2.90
CA ALA A 86 10.76 -18.78 -4.30
C ALA A 86 9.89 -18.04 -5.33
N SER A 87 8.69 -17.60 -4.94
CA SER A 87 7.79 -16.81 -5.78
C SER A 87 8.17 -15.34 -5.90
N TRP A 88 9.11 -14.83 -5.09
CA TRP A 88 9.58 -13.45 -5.15
C TRP A 88 10.89 -13.39 -5.93
N ASP A 89 10.89 -12.62 -7.01
CA ASP A 89 12.11 -12.31 -7.73
C ASP A 89 12.88 -11.15 -7.07
N ALA A 90 14.05 -10.85 -7.62
CA ALA A 90 14.91 -9.78 -7.12
C ALA A 90 14.25 -8.37 -7.22
N ALA A 91 13.35 -8.16 -8.19
CA ALA A 91 12.69 -6.87 -8.36
C ALA A 91 11.62 -6.68 -7.29
N GLU A 92 10.79 -7.69 -7.04
CA GLU A 92 9.79 -7.71 -5.98
C GLU A 92 10.44 -7.46 -4.62
N ILE A 93 11.51 -8.21 -4.28
CA ILE A 93 12.21 -8.06 -3.01
C ILE A 93 12.66 -6.60 -2.80
N ILE A 94 13.36 -6.02 -3.78
CA ILE A 94 13.90 -4.67 -3.60
C ILE A 94 12.77 -3.63 -3.60
N GLN A 95 11.70 -3.84 -4.35
CA GLN A 95 10.56 -2.95 -4.35
C GLN A 95 9.83 -2.96 -3.00
N THR A 96 9.58 -4.14 -2.42
CA THR A 96 9.01 -4.28 -1.07
C THR A 96 9.90 -3.60 -0.03
N VAL A 97 11.21 -3.85 -0.08
CA VAL A 97 12.17 -3.20 0.84
C VAL A 97 12.13 -1.67 0.73
N ARG A 98 12.04 -1.14 -0.49
CA ARG A 98 11.91 0.31 -0.71
C ARG A 98 10.63 0.86 -0.11
N GLN A 99 9.50 0.18 -0.30
CA GLN A 99 8.21 0.61 0.23
C GLN A 99 8.21 0.66 1.76
N ILE A 100 8.71 -0.39 2.41
CA ILE A 100 8.83 -0.46 3.88
C ILE A 100 9.79 0.63 4.37
N ALA A 101 10.94 0.81 3.73
CA ALA A 101 11.92 1.83 4.10
C ALA A 101 11.39 3.26 3.99
N ALA A 102 10.47 3.51 3.06
CA ALA A 102 9.82 4.81 2.85
C ALA A 102 8.58 5.02 3.74
N ASN A 103 8.18 4.02 4.54
CA ASN A 103 7.01 4.12 5.39
C ASN A 103 7.38 4.73 6.76
N ASP A 104 7.14 6.04 6.89
CA ASP A 104 7.36 6.78 8.14
C ASP A 104 6.33 6.46 9.24
N ASN A 105 5.26 5.71 8.93
CA ASN A 105 4.26 5.30 9.92
C ASN A 105 4.66 4.02 10.69
N LEU A 106 5.73 3.35 10.29
CA LEU A 106 6.21 2.17 11.01
C LEU A 106 6.88 2.58 12.32
N SER A 107 6.78 1.70 13.32
CA SER A 107 7.43 1.85 14.62
C SER A 107 8.95 1.61 14.53
N TRP A 108 9.67 2.50 13.87
CA TRP A 108 11.14 2.42 13.73
C TRP A 108 11.84 2.45 15.10
N GLN A 109 12.54 1.37 15.42
CA GLN A 109 13.30 1.23 16.66
C GLN A 109 14.78 1.52 16.43
N GLN A 110 15.30 2.58 17.08
CA GLN A 110 16.72 2.86 17.07
C GLN A 110 17.47 1.81 17.90
N GLN A 111 18.55 1.27 17.34
CA GLN A 111 19.43 0.29 17.97
C GLN A 111 20.68 0.99 18.54
N ASN A 112 21.43 0.31 19.41
CA ASN A 112 22.63 0.87 20.07
C ASN A 112 23.73 1.33 19.09
N ASN A 113 23.76 0.79 17.87
CA ASN A 113 24.70 1.20 16.82
C ASN A 113 24.20 2.40 15.98
N GLY A 114 23.09 3.02 16.39
CA GLY A 114 22.46 4.13 15.69
C GLY A 114 21.62 3.73 14.48
N TYR A 115 21.51 2.45 14.14
CA TYR A 115 20.64 2.01 13.03
C TYR A 115 19.19 1.97 13.46
N TYR A 116 18.29 2.05 12.48
CA TYR A 116 16.85 1.98 12.70
C TYR A 116 16.32 0.68 12.11
N VAL A 117 15.47 -0.01 12.86
CA VAL A 117 14.89 -1.29 12.45
C VAL A 117 13.37 -1.20 12.52
N ALA A 118 12.71 -1.67 11.48
CA ALA A 118 11.28 -1.91 11.46
C ALA A 118 10.99 -3.22 10.74
N GLU A 119 9.82 -3.77 11.03
CA GLU A 119 9.26 -4.93 10.34
C GLU A 119 7.89 -4.53 9.79
N ASP A 120 7.56 -5.07 8.63
CA ASP A 120 6.24 -4.92 8.02
C ASP A 120 5.90 -6.20 7.26
N GLU A 121 4.61 -6.54 7.19
CA GLU A 121 4.15 -7.73 6.50
C GLU A 121 3.88 -7.40 5.03
N HIS A 122 4.45 -8.19 4.11
CA HIS A 122 4.07 -8.18 2.70
C HIS A 122 3.78 -9.60 2.24
N LYS A 123 2.56 -9.86 1.75
CA LYS A 123 2.10 -11.18 1.31
C LYS A 123 2.39 -12.29 2.34
N SER A 124 2.05 -12.06 3.61
CA SER A 124 2.26 -12.98 4.73
C SER A 124 3.72 -13.28 5.09
N ILE A 125 4.66 -12.48 4.58
CA ILE A 125 6.07 -12.53 4.95
C ILE A 125 6.41 -11.26 5.74
N ASP A 126 6.87 -11.45 6.97
CA ASP A 126 7.37 -10.36 7.79
C ASP A 126 8.77 -10.00 7.32
N VAL A 127 8.93 -8.78 6.80
CA VAL A 127 10.20 -8.30 6.26
C VAL A 127 10.80 -7.30 7.22
N ARG A 128 11.96 -7.65 7.78
CA ARG A 128 12.76 -6.70 8.56
C ARG A 128 13.60 -5.85 7.63
N VAL A 129 13.52 -4.53 7.79
CA VAL A 129 14.37 -3.55 7.09
C VAL A 129 15.23 -2.82 8.12
N VAL A 130 16.51 -2.64 7.77
CA VAL A 130 17.47 -1.90 8.58
C VAL A 130 17.94 -0.68 7.81
N LEU A 131 17.78 0.49 8.42
CA LEU A 131 18.25 1.77 7.91
C LEU A 131 19.49 2.25 8.67
N GLY A 132 20.33 3.01 7.96
CA GLY A 132 21.47 3.68 8.57
C GLY A 132 21.04 4.82 9.50
N PRO A 133 22.01 5.48 10.17
CA PRO A 133 21.71 6.47 11.20
C PRO A 133 20.90 7.69 10.72
N GLN A 134 21.04 8.07 9.44
CA GLN A 134 20.27 9.16 8.85
C GLN A 134 18.89 8.73 8.36
N GLN A 135 18.51 7.46 8.54
CA GLN A 135 17.28 6.84 8.02
C GLN A 135 17.09 6.93 6.49
N THR A 136 18.02 7.48 5.72
CA THR A 136 17.89 7.57 4.26
C THR A 136 18.43 6.35 3.51
N LYS A 137 19.33 5.57 4.12
CA LYS A 137 20.04 4.47 3.45
C LYS A 137 19.63 3.10 3.99
N VAL A 138 19.18 2.21 3.11
CA VAL A 138 18.95 0.79 3.47
C VAL A 138 20.30 0.09 3.64
N ILE A 139 20.49 -0.55 4.78
CA ILE A 139 21.69 -1.31 5.14
C ILE A 139 21.52 -2.79 4.79
N THR A 140 20.37 -3.37 5.14
CA THR A 140 19.99 -4.75 4.80
C THR A 140 18.49 -4.95 4.97
N ALA A 141 17.97 -6.05 4.45
CA ALA A 141 16.61 -6.49 4.67
C ALA A 141 16.50 -8.02 4.49
N TYR A 142 15.62 -8.66 5.26
CA TYR A 142 15.43 -10.11 5.22
C TYR A 142 14.09 -10.53 5.86
N PRO A 143 13.53 -11.68 5.46
CA PRO A 143 12.32 -12.19 6.07
C PRO A 143 12.60 -12.80 7.45
N VAL A 144 11.71 -12.59 8.41
CA VAL A 144 11.90 -13.04 9.81
C VAL A 144 11.00 -14.21 10.22
N ASN A 145 9.89 -14.44 9.51
CA ASN A 145 8.91 -15.48 9.83
C ASN A 145 9.03 -16.73 8.91
N VAL A 146 10.19 -16.95 8.31
CA VAL A 146 10.48 -18.11 7.45
C VAL A 146 11.58 -18.98 8.03
N LYS A 147 11.61 -20.25 7.62
CA LYS A 147 12.66 -21.19 8.01
C LYS A 147 14.03 -20.68 7.54
N ARG A 148 15.00 -20.63 8.46
CA ARG A 148 16.40 -20.34 8.13
C ARG A 148 17.10 -21.57 7.56
N ASN A 149 18.06 -21.32 6.69
CA ASN A 149 19.00 -22.31 6.20
C ASN A 149 19.77 -22.96 7.36
N PRO A 150 20.14 -24.25 7.24
CA PRO A 150 20.93 -24.94 8.26
C PRO A 150 22.20 -24.17 8.64
N CYS A 151 22.53 -24.21 9.93
CA CYS A 151 23.81 -23.73 10.43
C CYS A 151 24.85 -24.86 10.39
N PRO A 152 26.13 -24.55 10.09
CA PRO A 152 27.20 -25.53 10.28
C PRO A 152 27.24 -25.93 11.75
N LYS A 153 27.30 -27.24 12.04
CA LYS A 153 27.29 -27.76 13.42
C LYS A 153 28.51 -27.31 14.24
N ASN A 154 29.58 -26.90 13.55
CA ASN A 154 30.86 -26.48 14.11
C ASN A 154 31.27 -25.12 13.52
N ALA A 155 30.39 -24.10 13.60
CA ALA A 155 30.87 -22.73 13.37
C ALA A 155 31.96 -22.43 14.41
N PRO A 156 33.14 -21.94 14.00
CA PRO A 156 34.24 -21.66 14.91
C PRO A 156 33.87 -20.65 16.00
#